data_AF-A0ABD3F1I2-F1
#
_entry.id   AF-A0ABD3F1I2-F1
#
_cell.length_a   1.000
_cell.length_b   1.000
_cell.length_c   1.000
_cell.angle_alpha   90.00
_cell.angle_beta   90.00
_cell.angle_gamma   90.00
#
_symmetry.space_group_name_H-M   'P 1'
#
loop_
_entity.id
_entity.type
_entity.pdbx_description
1 polymer ?
#
loop_
_entity_poly.entity_id
_entity_poly.type
_entity_poly.pdbx_seq_one_letter_code
_entity_poly.pdbx_strand_id
1 'polypeptide(L)'
;MRETLRCCRALLSEWRLQPEEWSRVVKVVQLVLNQTASPSLGGVAHITATMIPSDTISIPGPIESTTLEQIQMPRRQHVKRLQQALEDMHRKMSEVNNAVRSTGRQTRRKKKGNSMAQFDIGDLVLYADVWQQVAGEEVCSCSCDRDDFELNLRD
;
A
#
# COMPACT_ATOMS: atom_id res chain seq x y z
N MET A 1 29.83 4.18 -26.37
CA MET A 1 30.43 5.52 -26.27
C MET A 1 31.26 5.89 -27.50
N ARG A 2 32.06 4.97 -28.07
CA ARG A 2 32.80 5.22 -29.33
C ARG A 2 31.89 5.61 -30.49
N GLU A 3 30.77 4.92 -30.67
CA GLU A 3 29.79 5.17 -31.73
C GLU A 3 29.15 6.55 -31.60
N THR A 4 28.77 6.97 -30.39
CA THR A 4 28.23 8.30 -30.11
C THR A 4 29.20 9.40 -30.54
N LEU A 5 30.49 9.25 -30.23
CA LEU A 5 31.52 10.21 -30.63
C LEU A 5 31.75 10.22 -32.15
N ARG A 6 31.65 9.06 -32.82
CA ARG A 6 31.67 8.99 -34.29
C ARG A 6 30.48 9.74 -34.90
N CYS A 7 29.28 9.54 -34.37
CA CYS A 7 28.08 10.27 -34.80
C CYS A 7 28.23 11.79 -34.60
N CYS A 8 28.71 12.22 -33.43
CA CYS A 8 28.97 13.63 -33.18
C CYS A 8 30.00 14.21 -34.17
N ARG A 9 31.10 13.51 -34.42
CA ARG A 9 32.13 13.94 -35.38
C ARG A 9 31.59 14.00 -36.81
N ALA A 10 30.79 13.02 -37.22
CA ALA A 10 30.17 13.00 -38.54
C ALA A 10 29.20 14.19 -38.71
N LEU A 11 28.35 14.46 -37.73
CA LEU A 11 27.41 15.58 -37.77
C LEU A 11 28.11 16.94 -37.75
N LEU A 12 29.17 17.10 -36.95
CA LEU A 12 29.98 18.33 -36.96
C LEU A 12 30.62 18.55 -38.34
N SER A 13 31.14 17.49 -38.96
CA SER A 13 31.73 17.55 -40.30
C SER A 13 30.70 17.85 -41.38
N GLU A 14 29.54 17.19 -41.33
CA GLU A 14 28.45 17.34 -42.30
C GLU A 14 27.87 18.76 -42.25
N TRP A 15 27.71 19.30 -41.05
CA TRP A 15 27.15 20.65 -40.84
C TRP A 15 28.21 21.75 -40.86
N ARG A 16 29.47 21.40 -41.15
CA ARG A 16 30.62 22.31 -41.18
C ARG A 16 30.74 23.18 -39.92
N LEU A 17 30.40 22.62 -38.78
CA LEU A 17 30.45 23.30 -37.49
C LEU A 17 31.84 23.18 -36.88
N GLN A 18 32.23 24.18 -36.09
CA GLN A 18 33.47 24.10 -35.34
C GLN A 18 33.33 23.12 -34.16
N PRO A 19 34.42 22.45 -33.74
CA PRO A 19 34.39 21.52 -32.59
C PRO A 19 33.80 22.12 -31.32
N GLU A 20 33.93 23.43 -31.11
CA GLU A 20 33.44 24.18 -29.95
C GLU A 20 31.90 24.26 -29.92
N GLU A 21 31.25 24.07 -31.07
CA GLU A 21 29.79 24.08 -31.22
C GLU A 21 29.15 22.70 -30.95
N TRP A 22 29.92 21.76 -30.39
CA TRP A 22 29.48 20.39 -30.09
C TRP A 22 28.18 20.32 -29.27
N SER A 23 27.89 21.33 -28.46
CA SER A 23 26.66 21.40 -27.65
C SER A 23 25.39 21.35 -28.50
N ARG A 24 25.41 21.93 -29.71
CA ARG A 24 24.28 21.90 -30.65
C ARG A 24 24.06 20.49 -31.20
N VAL A 25 25.15 19.80 -31.54
CA VAL A 25 25.11 18.43 -32.09
C VAL A 25 24.72 17.41 -31.03
N VAL A 26 25.23 17.54 -29.80
CA VAL A 26 24.92 16.60 -28.72
C VAL A 26 23.44 16.59 -28.37
N LYS A 27 22.74 17.73 -28.44
CA LYS A 27 21.29 17.77 -28.23
C LYS A 27 20.53 16.97 -29.29
N VAL A 28 20.96 17.03 -30.54
CA VAL A 28 20.36 16.26 -31.65
C VAL A 28 20.65 14.77 -31.49
N VAL A 29 21.89 14.40 -31.20
CA VAL A 29 22.25 12.99 -30.96
C VAL A 29 21.48 12.44 -29.76
N GLN A 30 21.36 13.20 -28.67
CA GLN A 30 20.58 12.80 -27.51
C GLN A 30 19.09 12.62 -27.86
N LEU A 31 18.50 13.53 -28.64
CA LEU A 31 17.11 13.42 -29.08
C LEU A 31 16.90 12.13 -29.89
N VAL A 32 17.75 11.88 -30.88
CA VAL A 32 17.67 10.69 -31.73
C VAL A 32 17.80 9.43 -30.89
N LEU A 33 18.78 9.36 -29.98
CA LEU A 33 18.96 8.20 -29.10
C LEU A 33 17.75 7.98 -28.16
N ASN A 34 17.14 9.06 -27.67
CA ASN A 34 15.97 8.97 -26.81
C ASN A 34 14.72 8.47 -27.55
N GLN A 35 14.58 8.81 -28.83
CA GLN A 35 13.42 8.47 -29.66
C GLN A 35 13.60 7.18 -30.47
N THR A 36 14.83 6.70 -30.66
CA THR A 36 15.10 5.49 -31.45
C THR A 36 14.75 4.24 -30.64
N ALA A 37 13.98 3.35 -31.26
CA ALA A 37 13.69 2.02 -30.73
C ALA A 37 14.98 1.23 -30.53
N SER A 38 15.18 0.69 -29.32
CA SER A 38 16.35 -0.15 -29.03
C SER A 38 15.94 -1.63 -28.93
N PRO A 39 16.64 -2.55 -29.63
CA PRO A 39 16.45 -3.99 -29.43
C PRO A 39 16.68 -4.43 -27.98
N SER A 40 17.58 -3.75 -27.24
CA SER A 40 17.84 -4.02 -25.83
C SER A 40 16.66 -3.67 -24.91
N LEU A 41 15.72 -2.85 -25.39
CA LEU A 41 14.48 -2.46 -24.71
C LEU A 41 13.25 -3.10 -25.36
N GLY A 42 13.42 -4.23 -26.07
CA GLY A 42 12.32 -4.92 -26.75
C GLY A 42 11.75 -4.16 -27.95
N GLY A 43 12.55 -3.31 -28.60
CA GLY A 43 12.11 -2.48 -29.72
C GLY A 43 11.36 -1.20 -29.29
N VAL A 44 11.38 -0.86 -28.01
CA VAL A 44 10.78 0.37 -27.48
C VAL A 44 11.84 1.48 -27.43
N ALA A 45 11.42 2.72 -27.69
CA ALA A 45 12.28 3.88 -27.56
C ALA A 45 12.66 4.14 -26.09
N HIS A 46 13.86 4.67 -25.86
CA HIS A 46 14.36 4.87 -24.49
C HIS A 46 13.46 5.80 -23.67
N ILE A 47 12.90 6.84 -24.29
CA ILE A 47 11.97 7.77 -23.63
C ILE A 47 10.68 7.08 -23.19
N THR A 48 10.17 6.14 -23.98
CA THR A 48 8.95 5.38 -23.68
C THR A 48 9.20 4.33 -22.60
N ALA A 49 10.38 3.71 -22.60
CA ALA A 49 10.74 2.70 -21.61
C ALA A 49 11.06 3.28 -20.22
N THR A 50 11.57 4.52 -20.16
CA THR A 50 11.98 5.17 -18.92
C THR A 50 10.99 6.21 -18.40
N MET A 51 9.93 6.52 -19.15
CA MET A 51 8.76 7.19 -18.59
C MET A 51 8.12 6.27 -17.54
N ILE A 52 8.54 6.45 -16.29
CA ILE A 52 7.77 6.10 -15.10
C ILE A 52 6.34 6.64 -15.35
N PRO A 53 5.28 5.90 -15.03
CA PRO A 53 3.93 6.44 -15.04
C PRO A 53 3.78 7.39 -13.86
N SER A 54 4.49 8.52 -13.90
CA SER A 54 4.36 9.62 -12.96
C SER A 54 4.05 10.84 -13.79
N ASP A 55 2.77 11.21 -13.69
CA ASP A 55 2.15 12.41 -14.21
C ASP A 55 2.24 12.56 -15.73
N THR A 56 1.10 12.29 -16.37
CA THR A 56 0.71 12.86 -17.64
C THR A 56 1.14 14.33 -17.70
N ILE A 57 2.27 14.60 -18.34
CA ILE A 57 2.56 15.92 -18.90
C ILE A 57 1.42 16.16 -19.87
N SER A 58 0.46 16.98 -19.46
CA SER A 58 -0.70 17.31 -20.25
C SER A 58 -0.21 18.03 -21.49
N ILE A 59 -0.24 17.33 -22.63
CA ILE A 59 -0.10 17.95 -23.95
C ILE A 59 -1.23 19.00 -24.02
N PRO A 60 -0.96 20.26 -24.36
CA PRO A 60 -2.00 21.26 -24.52
C PRO A 60 -2.85 20.93 -25.76
N GLY A 61 -3.80 20.01 -25.58
CA GLY A 61 -4.97 19.89 -26.43
C GLY A 61 -6.04 20.88 -25.98
N PRO A 62 -7.17 20.98 -26.70
CA PRO A 62 -8.27 21.86 -26.33
C PRO A 62 -8.65 21.64 -24.86
N ILE A 63 -8.47 22.67 -24.03
CA ILE A 63 -8.71 22.60 -22.60
C ILE A 63 -10.23 22.64 -22.41
N GLU A 64 -10.84 21.46 -22.32
CA GLU A 64 -12.17 21.31 -21.74
C GLU A 64 -12.06 21.73 -20.27
N SER A 65 -12.64 22.88 -19.92
CA SER A 65 -12.60 23.44 -18.57
C SER A 65 -13.40 22.55 -17.61
N THR A 66 -12.76 21.50 -17.11
CA THR A 66 -13.31 20.62 -16.09
C THR A 66 -13.07 21.27 -14.73
N THR A 67 -14.13 21.45 -13.95
CA THR A 67 -14.01 22.07 -12.63
C THR A 67 -13.30 21.10 -11.68
N LEU A 68 -12.44 21.60 -10.78
CA LEU A 68 -11.72 20.77 -9.80
C LEU A 68 -12.64 19.79 -9.05
N GLU A 69 -13.87 20.23 -8.74
CA GLU A 69 -14.90 19.39 -8.11
C GLU A 69 -15.29 18.17 -8.95
N GLN A 70 -15.37 18.29 -10.28
CA GLN A 70 -15.69 17.17 -11.18
C GLN A 70 -14.59 16.11 -11.20
N ILE A 71 -13.34 16.51 -10.96
CA ILE A 71 -12.19 15.59 -10.86
C ILE A 71 -12.14 14.92 -9.48
N GLN A 72 -12.44 15.69 -8.42
CA GLN A 72 -12.37 15.19 -7.06
C GLN A 72 -13.57 14.33 -6.66
N MET A 73 -14.75 14.57 -7.25
CA MET A 73 -15.98 13.87 -6.92
C MET A 73 -15.91 12.35 -7.15
N PRO A 74 -15.41 11.83 -8.29
CA PRO A 74 -15.22 10.39 -8.49
C PRO A 74 -14.27 9.77 -7.47
N ARG A 75 -13.18 10.47 -7.12
CA ARG A 75 -12.20 10.01 -6.13
C ARG A 75 -12.83 9.89 -4.74
N ARG A 76 -13.55 10.92 -4.30
CA ARG A 76 -14.29 10.91 -3.01
C ARG A 76 -15.34 9.81 -3.00
N GLN A 77 -16.05 9.60 -4.11
CA GLN A 77 -17.06 8.55 -4.22
C GLN A 77 -16.44 7.15 -4.14
N HIS A 78 -15.28 6.93 -4.77
CA HIS A 78 -14.57 5.66 -4.70
C HIS A 78 -14.11 5.35 -3.27
N VAL A 79 -13.52 6.32 -2.58
CA VAL A 79 -13.12 6.17 -1.17
C VAL A 79 -14.32 5.85 -0.28
N LYS A 80 -15.46 6.52 -0.48
CA LYS A 80 -16.69 6.22 0.26
C LYS A 80 -17.19 4.79 0.02
N ARG A 81 -17.12 4.30 -1.22
CA ARG A 81 -17.49 2.90 -1.55
C ARG A 81 -16.58 1.90 -0.84
N LEU A 82 -15.28 2.17 -0.80
CA LEU A 82 -14.31 1.32 -0.09
C LEU A 82 -14.57 1.30 1.42
N GLN A 83 -14.86 2.46 2.01
CA GLN A 83 -15.23 2.56 3.43
C GLN A 83 -16.47 1.71 3.75
N GLN A 84 -17.52 1.85 2.94
CA GLN A 84 -18.74 1.05 3.11
C GLN A 84 -18.49 -0.45 2.96
N ALA A 85 -17.69 -0.86 1.96
CA ALA A 85 -17.35 -2.26 1.75
C ALA A 85 -16.59 -2.87 2.95
N LEU A 86 -15.65 -2.11 3.53
CA LEU A 86 -14.92 -2.53 4.72
C LEU A 86 -15.82 -2.63 5.95
N GLU A 87 -16.70 -1.65 6.14
CA GLU A 87 -17.65 -1.66 7.26
C GLU A 87 -18.64 -2.83 7.16
N ASP A 88 -19.16 -3.12 5.97
CA ASP A 88 -20.01 -4.28 5.71
C ASP A 88 -19.29 -5.60 5.97
N MET A 89 -18.01 -5.71 5.59
CA MET A 89 -17.20 -6.89 5.86
C MET A 89 -16.96 -7.08 7.35
N HIS A 90 -16.57 -6.02 8.07
CA HIS A 90 -16.37 -6.07 9.52
C HIS A 90 -17.66 -6.42 10.26
N ARG A 91 -18.81 -5.88 9.83
CA ARG A 91 -20.11 -6.22 10.41
C ARG A 91 -20.39 -7.72 10.28
N LYS A 92 -20.27 -8.27 9.06
CA LYS A 92 -20.47 -9.71 8.80
C LYS A 92 -19.50 -10.58 9.60
N MET A 93 -18.23 -10.18 9.66
CA MET A 93 -17.21 -10.91 10.42
C MET A 93 -17.53 -10.92 11.92
N SER A 94 -17.94 -9.78 12.48
CA SER A 94 -18.35 -9.66 13.88
C SER A 94 -19.57 -10.53 14.19
N GLU A 95 -20.59 -10.51 13.34
CA GLU A 95 -21.79 -11.36 13.47
C GLU A 95 -21.42 -12.85 13.50
N VAL A 96 -20.61 -13.32 12.55
CA VAL A 96 -20.16 -14.71 12.48
C VAL A 96 -19.34 -15.08 13.71
N ASN A 97 -18.39 -14.24 14.11
CA ASN A 97 -17.55 -14.49 15.27
C ASN A 97 -18.38 -14.56 16.56
N ASN A 98 -19.35 -13.66 16.73
CA ASN A 98 -20.27 -13.68 17.87
C ASN A 98 -21.16 -14.92 17.89
N ALA A 99 -21.64 -15.37 16.72
CA ALA A 99 -22.40 -16.61 16.59
C ALA A 99 -21.56 -17.84 16.96
N VAL A 100 -20.31 -17.92 16.48
CA VAL A 100 -19.37 -18.99 16.82
C VAL A 100 -19.05 -18.99 18.32
N ARG A 101 -18.75 -17.82 18.89
CA ARG A 101 -18.46 -17.66 20.32
C ARG A 101 -19.66 -18.04 21.19
N SER A 102 -20.86 -17.59 20.86
CA SER A 102 -22.07 -17.92 21.63
C SER A 102 -22.41 -19.40 21.57
N THR A 103 -22.28 -20.03 20.40
CA THR A 103 -22.43 -21.48 20.22
C THR A 103 -21.40 -22.24 21.04
N GLY A 104 -20.12 -21.84 20.98
CA GLY A 104 -19.05 -22.41 21.80
C GLY A 104 -19.34 -22.32 23.30
N ARG A 105 -19.84 -21.17 23.78
CA ARG A 105 -20.29 -21.00 25.18
C ARG A 105 -21.44 -21.94 25.54
N GLN A 106 -22.45 -22.07 24.67
CA GLN A 106 -23.57 -22.98 24.91
C GLN A 106 -23.13 -24.45 24.97
N THR A 107 -22.30 -24.88 24.03
CA THR A 107 -21.73 -26.24 24.02
C THR A 107 -20.91 -26.51 25.27
N ARG A 108 -20.06 -25.55 25.68
CA ARG A 108 -19.26 -25.64 26.89
C ARG A 108 -20.13 -25.74 28.16
N ARG A 109 -21.19 -24.94 28.27
CA ARG A 109 -22.17 -24.99 29.39
C ARG A 109 -22.87 -26.35 29.52
N LYS A 110 -23.14 -27.03 28.39
CA LYS A 110 -23.78 -28.35 28.37
C LYS A 110 -22.82 -29.49 28.75
N LYS A 111 -21.50 -29.25 28.80
CA LYS A 111 -20.50 -30.27 29.14
C LYS A 111 -20.57 -30.57 30.64
N LYS A 112 -20.72 -31.85 30.99
CA LYS A 112 -20.76 -32.33 32.38
C LYS A 112 -19.45 -31.94 33.09
N GLY A 113 -19.56 -31.28 34.25
CA GLY A 113 -18.42 -30.77 35.03
C GLY A 113 -17.99 -29.32 34.70
N ASN A 114 -18.64 -28.63 33.76
CA ASN A 114 -18.38 -27.22 33.48
C ASN A 114 -19.40 -26.31 34.22
N SER A 115 -19.44 -26.39 35.56
CA SER A 115 -20.01 -25.33 36.38
C SER A 115 -18.95 -24.24 36.57
N MET A 116 -19.35 -22.97 36.46
CA MET A 116 -18.46 -21.87 36.82
C MET A 116 -18.10 -22.03 38.30
N ALA A 117 -16.81 -21.96 38.63
CA ALA A 117 -16.39 -21.97 40.02
C ALA A 117 -17.04 -20.77 40.72
N GLN A 118 -17.74 -21.03 41.82
CA GLN A 118 -18.33 -20.01 42.66
C GLN A 118 -17.28 -19.69 43.72
N PHE A 119 -16.79 -18.46 43.73
CA PHE A 119 -15.81 -17.99 44.71
C PHE A 119 -16.52 -17.07 45.70
N ASP A 120 -16.28 -17.30 46.98
CA ASP A 120 -16.77 -16.45 48.07
C ASP A 120 -15.63 -15.60 48.64
N ILE A 121 -16.01 -14.55 49.38
CA ILE A 121 -15.05 -13.66 50.03
C ILE A 121 -14.22 -14.45 51.04
N GLY A 122 -12.92 -14.57 50.78
CA GLY A 122 -11.98 -15.37 51.57
C GLY A 122 -11.32 -16.52 50.81
N ASP A 123 -11.81 -16.85 49.61
CA ASP A 123 -11.20 -17.86 48.76
C ASP A 123 -9.87 -17.39 48.16
N LEU A 124 -8.82 -18.22 48.31
CA LEU A 124 -7.53 -17.98 47.67
C LEU A 124 -7.57 -18.46 46.21
N VAL A 125 -7.62 -17.50 45.28
CA VAL A 125 -7.60 -17.78 43.83
C VAL A 125 -6.18 -17.59 43.29
N LEU A 126 -5.66 -18.62 42.62
CA LEU A 126 -4.41 -18.51 41.88
C LEU A 126 -4.61 -17.59 40.67
N TYR A 127 -4.02 -16.40 40.72
CA TYR A 127 -3.93 -15.50 39.58
C TYR A 127 -2.68 -15.84 38.78
N ALA A 128 -2.87 -16.32 37.55
CA ALA A 128 -1.79 -16.42 36.58
C ALA A 128 -1.79 -15.15 35.73
N ASP A 129 -0.73 -14.36 35.86
CA ASP A 129 -0.50 -13.26 34.93
C ASP A 129 -0.04 -13.85 33.58
N VAL A 130 -0.92 -13.76 32.59
CA VAL A 130 -0.71 -14.31 31.24
C VAL A 130 0.52 -13.66 30.56
N TRP A 131 1.01 -12.53 31.08
CA TRP A 131 2.15 -11.80 30.54
C TRP A 131 3.50 -12.16 31.17
N GLN A 132 3.55 -12.98 32.23
CA GLN A 132 4.82 -13.40 32.84
C GLN A 132 5.45 -14.63 32.18
N GLN A 133 4.75 -15.31 31.26
CA GLN A 133 5.32 -16.40 30.47
C GLN A 133 5.94 -15.88 29.17
N VAL A 134 7.09 -15.21 29.30
CA VAL A 134 7.98 -14.95 28.16
C VAL A 134 9.40 -15.42 28.50
N ALA A 135 9.53 -16.71 28.78
CA ALA A 135 10.83 -17.40 28.75
C ALA A 135 10.57 -18.92 28.60
N GLY A 136 10.51 -19.36 27.34
CA GLY A 136 10.52 -20.79 26.99
C GLY A 136 9.19 -21.29 26.40
N GLU A 137 9.18 -21.36 25.07
CA GLU A 137 8.29 -22.19 24.22
C GLU A 137 6.84 -21.76 23.92
N GLU A 138 6.63 -21.64 22.59
CA GLU A 138 5.42 -21.54 21.76
C GLU A 138 4.19 -20.80 22.31
N VAL A 139 4.10 -19.52 21.91
CA VAL A 139 2.93 -18.66 22.07
C VAL A 139 1.80 -19.11 21.14
N CYS A 140 0.71 -19.64 21.73
CA CYS A 140 -0.57 -19.70 21.05
C CYS A 140 -1.20 -18.30 21.06
N SER A 141 -1.06 -17.58 19.95
CA SER A 141 -1.66 -16.26 19.73
C SER A 141 -3.19 -16.39 19.60
N CYS A 142 -3.90 -16.22 20.72
CA CYS A 142 -5.29 -15.78 20.69
C CYS A 142 -5.30 -14.26 20.91
N SER A 143 -5.25 -13.52 19.81
CA SER A 143 -5.44 -12.08 19.78
C SER A 143 -6.87 -11.76 20.25
N CYS A 144 -6.97 -11.23 21.48
CA CYS A 144 -8.13 -10.51 21.97
C CYS A 144 -7.60 -9.16 22.44
N ASP A 145 -7.95 -8.12 21.69
CA ASP A 145 -7.55 -6.75 21.97
C ASP A 145 -8.05 -6.25 23.33
N ARG A 146 -7.11 -5.58 23.96
CA ARG A 146 -7.16 -4.56 24.99
C ARG A 146 -8.20 -3.49 24.61
N ASP A 147 -9.34 -3.45 25.30
CA ASP A 147 -10.18 -2.26 25.44
C ASP A 147 -10.95 -2.31 26.78
N ASP A 148 -10.98 -1.14 27.43
CA ASP A 148 -11.77 -0.74 28.61
C ASP A 148 -11.36 -1.26 30.00
N PHE A 149 -10.32 -0.65 30.57
CA PHE A 149 -10.28 -0.37 32.01
C PHE A 149 -9.62 0.99 32.26
N GLU A 150 -10.28 2.07 31.81
CA GLU A 150 -10.03 3.38 32.40
C GLU A 150 -10.65 3.44 33.80
N LEU A 151 -9.76 3.50 34.78
CA LEU A 151 -9.83 4.29 36.01
C LEU A 151 -11.21 4.87 36.37
N ASN A 152 -11.82 4.32 37.41
CA ASN A 152 -12.45 5.13 38.45
C ASN A 152 -12.71 4.28 39.70
N LEU A 153 -11.94 4.52 40.76
CA LEU A 153 -12.44 4.71 42.12
C LEU A 153 -11.25 5.11 43.00
N ARG A 154 -11.01 6.42 43.05
CA ARG A 154 -10.53 7.09 44.26
C ARG A 154 -11.77 7.46 45.05
N ASP A 155 -11.93 6.82 46.21
CA ASP A 155 -12.16 7.40 47.54
C ASP A 155 -12.68 6.31 48.48
#